data_AF-R6TLD8-F1
#
_entry.id   AF-R6TLD8-F1
#
_cell.length_a   1.000
_cell.length_b   1.000
_cell.length_c   1.000
_cell.angle_alpha   90.00
_cell.angle_beta   90.00
_cell.angle_gamma   90.00
#
_symmetry.space_group_name_H-M   'P 1'
#
loop_
_entity.id
_entity.type
_entity.pdbx_description
1 polymer ?
#
loop_
_entity_poly.entity_id
_entity_poly.type
_entity_poly.pdbx_seq_one_letter_code
_entity_poly.pdbx_strand_id
1 'polypeptide(L)' 'MCKAWDDHKKRGIQEGMQRGMQQGMQQGRLFEIYLSVQEGDYSAKRGAEKAEMSLDEFEKAMSKAGYKIPELV' A
#
# COMPACT_ATOMS: atom_id res chain seq x y z
N MET A 1 34.86 -9.28 17.44
CA MET A 1 33.63 -8.48 17.52
C MET A 1 32.92 -8.82 18.83
N CYS A 2 32.25 -7.86 19.48
CA CYS A 2 31.62 -8.08 20.79
C CYS A 2 30.18 -8.59 20.61
N LYS A 3 29.73 -9.51 21.49
CA LYS A 3 28.38 -10.11 21.47
C LYS A 3 27.25 -9.06 21.36
N ALA A 4 27.40 -7.93 22.04
CA ALA A 4 26.42 -6.84 21.98
C ALA A 4 26.24 -6.28 20.55
N TRP A 5 27.33 -6.16 19.79
CA TRP A 5 27.27 -5.69 18.40
C TRP A 5 26.51 -6.67 17.51
N ASP A 6 26.78 -7.97 17.66
CA ASP A 6 26.10 -9.01 16.88
C ASP A 6 24.61 -9.09 17.22
N ASP A 7 24.24 -8.93 18.50
CA ASP A 7 22.85 -8.91 18.95
C ASP A 7 22.10 -7.65 18.46
N HIS A 8 22.76 -6.49 18.44
CA HIS A 8 22.20 -5.27 17.84
C HIS A 8 21.98 -5.42 16.33
N LYS A 9 22.94 -6.00 15.61
CA LYS A 9 22.81 -6.24 14.17
C LYS A 9 21.67 -7.20 13.85
N LYS A 10 21.54 -8.30 14.61
CA LYS A 10 20.44 -9.27 14.44
C LYS A 10 19.07 -8.61 14.67
N ARG A 11 18.92 -7.82 15.74
CA ARG A 11 17.69 -7.07 16.01
C ARG A 11 17.35 -6.09 14.88
N GLY A 12 18.34 -5.34 14.40
CA GLY A 12 18.13 -4.40 13.29
C GLY A 12 17.64 -5.09 12.01
N ILE A 13 18.19 -6.27 11.67
CA ILE A 13 17.74 -7.05 10.52
C ILE A 13 16.30 -7.55 10.73
N GLN A 14 15.98 -8.05 11.93
CA GLN A 14 14.65 -8.57 12.24
C GLN A 14 13.59 -7.46 12.21
N GLU A 15 13.87 -6.31 12.81
CA GLU A 15 12.99 -5.14 12.77
C GLU A 15 12.81 -4.62 11.34
N GLY A 16 13.89 -4.55 10.57
CA GLY A 16 13.85 -4.17 9.16
C GLY A 16 12.96 -5.10 8.33
N MET A 17 13.11 -6.41 8.52
CA MET A 17 12.27 -7.42 7.85
C MET A 17 10.80 -7.29 8.23
N GLN A 18 10.49 -7.10 9.51
CA GLN A 18 9.12 -6.94 9.99
C GLN A 18 8.48 -5.67 9.43
N ARG A 19 9.20 -4.54 9.44
CA ARG A 19 8.72 -3.28 8.85
C ARG A 19 8.51 -3.41 7.34
N GLY A 20 9.45 -4.03 6.63
CA GLY A 20 9.35 -4.27 5.19
C GLY A 20 8.13 -5.13 4.84
N MET A 21 7.88 -6.19 5.61
CA MET A 21 6.71 -7.05 5.42
C MET A 21 5.39 -6.28 5.64
N GLN A 22 5.29 -5.49 6.71
CA GLN A 22 4.10 -4.67 6.97
C GLN A 22 3.85 -3.64 5.87
N GLN A 23 4.90 -2.93 5.42
CA GLN A 23 4.79 -1.97 4.32
C GLN A 23 4.36 -2.66 3.01
N GLY A 24 4.96 -3.81 2.70
CA GLY A 24 4.61 -4.59 1.51
C GLY A 24 3.17 -5.07 1.52
N MET A 25 2.65 -5.54 2.67
CA MET A 25 1.25 -5.93 2.79
C MET A 25 0.29 -4.74 2.60
N GLN A 26 0.60 -3.59 3.19
CA GLN A 26 -0.23 -2.38 3.03
C GLN A 26 -0.24 -1.89 1.58
N GLN A 27 0.93 -1.87 0.92
CA GLN A 27 1.04 -1.52 -0.49
C GLN A 27 0.29 -2.51 -1.38
N GLY A 28 0.45 -3.82 -1.14
CA GLY A 28 -0.25 -4.86 -1.90
C GLY A 28 -1.77 -4.73 -1.79
N ARG A 29 -2.30 -4.48 -0.58
CA ARG A 29 -3.73 -4.21 -0.39
C ARG A 29 -4.19 -2.97 -1.16
N LEU A 30 -3.39 -1.91 -1.15
CA LEU A 30 -3.73 -0.68 -1.86
C LEU A 30 -3.77 -0.88 -3.39
N PHE A 31 -2.84 -1.64 -3.95
CA PHE A 31 -2.81 -1.96 -5.39
C PHE A 31 -3.94 -2.89 -5.81
N GLU A 32 -4.36 -3.83 -4.96
CA GLU A 32 -5.55 -4.64 -5.21
C GLU A 32 -6.80 -3.76 -5.32
N ILE A 33 -6.95 -2.78 -4.42
CA ILE A 33 -8.06 -1.82 -4.47
C ILE A 33 -8.02 -1.01 -5.78
N TYR A 34 -6.84 -0.53 -6.19
CA TYR A 34 -6.68 0.20 -7.45
C TYR A 34 -7.06 -0.64 -8.67
N LEU A 35 -6.64 -1.91 -8.70
CA LEU A 35 -6.96 -2.82 -9.79
C LEU A 35 -8.47 -3.03 -9.88
N SER A 36 -9.15 -3.33 -8.77
CA SER A 36 -10.61 -3.50 -8.75
C SER A 36 -11.37 -2.25 -9.20
N VAL A 37 -10.90 -1.05 -8.81
CA VAL A 37 -11.51 0.19 -9.32
C VAL A 37 -11.30 0.33 -10.83
N GLN A 38 -10.09 0.06 -11.32
CA GLN A 38 -9.78 0.13 -12.74
C GLN A 38 -10.57 -0.88 -13.58
N GLU A 39 -10.79 -2.07 -13.05
CA GLU A 39 -11.58 -3.14 -13.69
C GLU A 39 -13.10 -2.89 -13.57
N GLY A 40 -13.51 -1.91 -12.76
CA GLY A 40 -14.91 -1.52 -12.60
C GLY A 40 -15.69 -2.36 -11.60
N ASP A 41 -15.02 -3.20 -10.79
CA ASP A 41 -15.64 -4.00 -9.73
C ASP A 41 -16.37 -3.11 -8.71
N TYR A 42 -15.84 -1.91 -8.48
CA TYR A 42 -16.50 -0.87 -7.70
C TYR A 42 -15.96 0.53 -8.03
N SER A 43 -16.72 1.55 -7.63
CA SER A 43 -16.39 2.95 -7.90
C SER A 43 -15.15 3.45 -7.16
N ALA A 44 -14.52 4.52 -7.67
CA ALA A 44 -13.42 5.21 -6.99
C ALA A 44 -13.79 5.64 -5.56
N LYS A 45 -15.05 6.07 -5.33
CA LYS A 45 -15.55 6.38 -3.99
C LYS A 45 -15.47 5.18 -3.04
N ARG A 46 -15.88 4.00 -3.51
CA ARG A 46 -15.79 2.76 -2.71
C ARG A 46 -14.33 2.33 -2.48
N GLY A 47 -13.46 2.57 -3.47
CA GLY A 47 -12.02 2.37 -3.33
C GLY A 47 -11.40 3.26 -2.25
N ALA A 48 -11.72 4.55 -2.27
CA ALA A 48 -11.27 5.50 -1.25
C ALA A 48 -11.70 5.10 0.17
N GLU A 49 -12.96 4.68 0.34
CA GLU A 49 -13.47 4.16 1.62
C GLU A 49 -12.66 2.93 2.09
N LYS A 50 -12.39 1.96 1.21
CA LYS A 50 -11.61 0.75 1.54
C LYS A 50 -10.15 1.06 1.86
N ALA A 51 -9.61 2.09 1.23
CA ALA A 51 -8.25 2.59 1.41
C ALA A 51 -8.13 3.57 2.60
N GLU A 52 -9.22 3.87 3.29
CA GLU A 52 -9.27 4.76 4.46
C GLU A 52 -8.69 6.15 4.19
N MET A 53 -8.95 6.70 3.00
CA MET A 53 -8.51 8.02 2.58
C MET A 53 -9.63 8.77 1.84
N SER A 54 -9.45 10.07 1.61
CA SER A 54 -10.43 10.84 0.84
C SER A 54 -10.43 10.43 -0.64
N LEU A 55 -11.53 10.73 -1.34
CA LEU A 55 -11.64 10.44 -2.78
C LEU A 55 -10.53 11.13 -3.59
N ASP A 56 -10.28 12.40 -3.33
CA ASP A 56 -9.23 13.17 -4.02
C ASP A 56 -7.82 12.58 -3.79
N GLU A 57 -7.50 12.20 -2.55
CA GLU A 57 -6.23 11.53 -2.23
C GLU A 57 -6.11 10.19 -2.96
N PHE A 58 -7.19 9.42 -2.97
CA PHE A 58 -7.24 8.12 -3.62
C PHE A 58 -7.04 8.23 -5.13
N GLU A 59 -7.73 9.15 -5.80
CA GLU A 59 -7.62 9.36 -7.24
C GLU A 59 -6.22 9.82 -7.64
N LYS A 60 -5.62 10.74 -6.86
CA LYS A 60 -4.22 11.17 -7.03
C LYS A 60 -3.25 10.01 -6.86
N ALA A 61 -3.46 9.16 -5.87
CA ALA A 61 -2.60 8.03 -5.60
C ALA A 61 -2.72 6.93 -6.67
N MET A 62 -3.92 6.65 -7.17
CA MET A 62 -4.15 5.78 -8.34
C MET A 62 -3.41 6.31 -9.57
N SER A 63 -3.61 7.58 -9.89
CA SER A 63 -2.97 8.23 -11.05
C SER A 63 -1.44 8.18 -10.94
N LYS A 64 -0.89 8.50 -9.75
CA LYS A 64 0.55 8.40 -9.48
C LYS A 64 1.09 6.98 -9.61
N ALA A 65 0.28 5.97 -9.27
CA ALA A 65 0.63 4.56 -9.41
C ALA A 65 0.40 4.01 -10.83
N GLY A 66 -0.11 4.82 -11.77
CA GLY A 66 -0.32 4.42 -13.17
C GLY A 66 -1.63 3.69 -13.44
N TYR A 67 -2.56 3.69 -12.49
CA TYR A 67 -3.90 3.11 -12.65
C TYR A 67 -4.88 4.13 -13.22
N LYS A 68 -5.84 3.66 -14.01
CA LYS A 68 -6.91 4.47 -14.58
C LYS A 68 -8.16 4.39 -13.70
N ILE A 69 -8.84 5.52 -13.59
CA ILE A 69 -10.17 5.59 -12.98
C ILE A 69 -11.18 5.55 -14.13
N PRO A 70 -12.09 4.56 -14.18
CA PRO A 70 -13.13 4.54 -15.19
C PRO A 70 -14.00 5.79 -15.10
N GLU A 71 -14.36 6.38 -16.25
CA GLU A 71 -15.36 7.45 -16.27
C GLU A 71 -16.69 6.88 -15.76
N LEU A 72 -17.35 7.59 -14.85
CA LEU A 72 -18.69 7.25 -14.38
C LEU A 72 -19.62 7.26 -15.60
N VAL A 73 -20.01 6.07 -16.07
CA VAL A 73 -21.03 5.89 -17.11
C VAL A 73 -22.41 6.14 -16.53
#